data_AF-A0A7S7T3A6-F1
#
_entry.id   AF-A0A7S7T3A6-F1
#
_cell.length_a   1.000
_cell.length_b   1.000
_cell.length_c   1.000
_cell.angle_alpha   90.00
_cell.angle_beta   90.00
_cell.angle_gamma   90.00
#
_symmetry.space_group_name_H-M   'P 1'
#
loop_
_entity.id
_entity.type
_entity.pdbx_description
1 polymer ?
#
loop_
_entity_poly.entity_id
_entity_poly.type
_entity_poly.pdbx_seq_one_letter_code
_entity_poly.pdbx_strand_id
1 'polypeptide(L)'
;MPVHCSPAESCRMSGELQIGEAVARGYPPAVLYLRNDETVTTQVCAFNYFSVFMNDHPEVDAHVWLFDGAGTQAGYFHRELGVNGQLQLQTSELCPQVSGTVAMALVPKHETKLRPGRKVTTGYYAQYFSQHGAVTLSHEREPVAAAPFPTSAWMQSYLTRFLKESGVVLVNSCMAPEGVSVGTARLMALDGTALGQRALPEIAPMGAVRISTLDLFPEAERLIGASEGFALEFKGTNIASPFSYYEFANGKFSLHHF
;
A
#
# COMPACT_ATOMS: atom_id res chain seq x y z
N MET A 1 -19.27 0.77 27.61
CA MET A 1 -18.34 -0.36 27.81
C MET A 1 -17.71 -0.66 26.46
N PRO A 2 -16.38 -0.69 26.33
CA PRO A 2 -15.74 -0.98 25.05
C PRO A 2 -15.92 -2.47 24.73
N VAL A 3 -16.43 -2.75 23.53
CA VAL A 3 -16.52 -4.11 23.00
C VAL A 3 -15.10 -4.51 22.61
N HIS A 4 -14.51 -5.43 23.36
CA HIS A 4 -13.29 -6.11 22.97
C HIS A 4 -13.58 -6.93 21.69
N CYS A 5 -12.97 -6.56 20.58
CA CYS A 5 -12.81 -7.48 19.45
C CYS A 5 -11.87 -8.60 19.90
N SER A 6 -12.40 -9.81 20.00
CA SER A 6 -11.67 -11.04 20.33
C SER A 6 -10.71 -11.40 19.20
N PRO A 7 -9.53 -12.02 19.47
CA PRO A 7 -8.58 -12.39 18.43
C PRO A 7 -9.16 -13.51 17.56
N ALA A 8 -8.84 -13.40 16.27
CA ALA A 8 -9.32 -14.21 15.17
C ALA A 8 -9.27 -15.74 15.42
N GLU A 9 -10.43 -16.34 15.65
CA GLU A 9 -10.72 -17.65 15.07
C GLU A 9 -11.26 -17.39 13.67
N SER A 10 -10.55 -17.83 12.64
CA SER A 10 -10.91 -17.62 11.24
C SER A 10 -12.24 -18.32 10.93
N CYS A 11 -13.35 -17.59 11.04
CA CYS A 11 -14.58 -17.92 10.35
C CYS A 11 -14.32 -17.81 8.84
N ARG A 12 -13.80 -18.88 8.23
CA ARG A 12 -13.69 -18.97 6.77
C ARG A 12 -15.08 -18.80 6.19
N MET A 13 -15.32 -17.68 5.52
CA MET A 13 -16.53 -17.49 4.74
C MET A 13 -16.39 -18.32 3.46
N SER A 14 -17.44 -19.07 3.11
CA SER A 14 -17.49 -19.78 1.83
C SER A 14 -17.21 -18.78 0.68
N GLY A 15 -16.14 -18.98 -0.09
CA GLY A 15 -15.71 -18.09 -1.18
C GLY A 15 -14.46 -17.23 -0.88
N GLU A 16 -13.85 -17.37 0.30
CA GLU A 16 -12.59 -16.70 0.60
C GLU A 16 -11.40 -17.34 -0.14
N LEU A 17 -10.88 -16.64 -1.16
CA LEU A 17 -9.62 -16.99 -1.81
C LEU A 17 -8.47 -16.52 -0.91
N GLN A 18 -7.56 -17.43 -0.55
CA GLN A 18 -6.36 -17.05 0.18
C GLN A 18 -5.44 -16.23 -0.72
N ILE A 19 -4.80 -15.20 -0.17
CA ILE A 19 -3.93 -14.32 -0.94
C ILE A 19 -2.80 -15.09 -1.64
N GLY A 20 -2.23 -16.09 -0.96
CA GLY A 20 -1.21 -16.96 -1.52
C GLY A 20 -1.69 -17.84 -2.67
N GLU A 21 -2.97 -18.22 -2.68
CA GLU A 21 -3.57 -18.95 -3.81
C GLU A 21 -3.69 -18.06 -5.05
N ALA A 22 -4.09 -16.79 -4.89
CA ALA A 22 -4.12 -15.83 -5.99
C ALA A 22 -2.73 -15.64 -6.62
N VAL A 23 -1.70 -15.49 -5.77
CA VAL A 23 -0.31 -15.39 -6.21
C VAL A 23 0.14 -16.66 -6.93
N ALA A 24 -0.17 -17.85 -6.40
CA ALA A 24 0.19 -19.14 -7.01
C ALA A 24 -0.50 -19.36 -8.37
N ARG A 25 -1.73 -18.84 -8.55
CA ARG A 25 -2.47 -18.86 -9.81
C ARG A 25 -1.94 -17.86 -10.86
N GLY A 26 -0.94 -17.05 -10.51
CA GLY A 26 -0.35 -16.05 -11.42
C GLY A 26 -1.08 -14.70 -11.42
N TYR A 27 -1.96 -14.45 -10.45
CA TYR A 27 -2.67 -13.19 -10.25
C TYR A 27 -2.24 -12.53 -8.94
N PRO A 28 -0.95 -12.14 -8.81
CA PRO A 28 -0.49 -11.51 -7.59
C PRO A 28 -1.26 -10.19 -7.37
N PRO A 29 -1.86 -10.00 -6.18
CA PRO A 29 -2.55 -8.76 -5.86
C PRO A 29 -1.58 -7.57 -5.94
N ALA A 30 -2.06 -6.42 -6.43
CA ALA A 30 -1.33 -5.17 -6.25
C ALA A 30 -1.65 -4.59 -4.86
N VAL A 31 -0.70 -3.89 -4.25
CA VAL A 31 -0.87 -3.29 -2.92
C VAL A 31 -0.89 -1.77 -2.94
N LEU A 32 -1.70 -1.17 -2.07
CA LEU A 32 -1.73 0.26 -1.75
C LEU A 32 -1.83 0.47 -0.24
N TYR A 33 -1.57 1.70 0.19
CA TYR A 33 -1.79 2.09 1.58
C TYR A 33 -3.29 2.14 1.90
N LEU A 34 -3.66 1.65 3.07
CA LEU A 34 -5.02 1.68 3.60
C LEU A 34 -5.04 2.65 4.77
N ARG A 35 -6.01 3.57 4.79
CA ARG A 35 -6.29 4.42 5.95
C ARG A 35 -7.79 4.67 6.10
N ASN A 36 -8.35 4.11 7.16
CA ASN A 36 -9.68 4.39 7.66
C ASN A 36 -9.55 4.80 9.12
N ASP A 37 -9.89 6.05 9.41
CA ASP A 37 -9.95 6.60 10.74
C ASP A 37 -10.96 7.76 10.78
N GLU A 38 -11.00 8.50 11.88
CA GLU A 38 -11.86 9.68 12.05
C GLU A 38 -11.45 10.86 11.16
N THR A 39 -10.45 10.76 10.31
CA THR A 39 -9.97 11.88 9.49
C THR A 39 -9.95 11.55 8.01
N VAL A 40 -9.77 10.27 7.66
CA VAL A 40 -9.62 9.78 6.29
C VAL A 40 -10.35 8.47 6.15
N THR A 41 -11.01 8.29 5.01
CA THR A 41 -11.50 6.97 4.57
C THR A 41 -10.95 6.61 3.20
N THR A 42 -10.80 5.31 2.94
CA THR A 42 -10.27 4.79 1.68
C THR A 42 -11.38 4.10 0.89
N GLN A 43 -11.53 4.48 -0.37
CA GLN A 43 -12.33 3.78 -1.37
C GLN A 43 -11.41 3.11 -2.39
N VAL A 44 -11.66 1.83 -2.65
CA VAL A 44 -10.97 1.05 -3.68
C VAL A 44 -11.85 0.97 -4.92
N CYS A 45 -11.28 1.34 -6.06
CA CYS A 45 -11.97 1.40 -7.34
C CYS A 45 -11.26 0.53 -8.36
N ALA A 46 -12.00 -0.35 -9.04
CA ALA A 46 -11.46 -1.18 -10.10
C ALA A 46 -12.43 -1.32 -11.27
N PHE A 47 -11.87 -1.59 -12.43
CA PHE A 47 -12.59 -1.92 -13.65
C PHE A 47 -12.12 -3.28 -14.15
N ASN A 48 -13.05 -4.12 -14.62
CA ASN A 48 -12.72 -5.37 -15.28
C ASN A 48 -12.02 -5.10 -16.62
N TYR A 49 -10.72 -4.80 -16.58
CA TYR A 49 -9.93 -4.55 -17.78
C TYR A 49 -9.69 -5.82 -18.61
N PHE A 50 -9.78 -7.00 -18.00
CA PHE A 50 -9.68 -8.27 -18.73
C PHE A 50 -10.77 -8.37 -19.80
N SER A 51 -11.97 -7.87 -19.53
CA SER A 51 -13.04 -7.86 -20.53
C SER A 51 -12.78 -6.95 -21.73
N VAL A 52 -11.76 -6.09 -21.69
CA VAL A 52 -11.35 -5.25 -22.83
C VAL A 52 -10.14 -5.82 -23.54
N PHE A 53 -9.19 -6.36 -22.78
CA PHE A 53 -7.90 -6.81 -23.34
C PHE A 53 -7.86 -8.29 -23.74
N MET A 54 -8.84 -9.10 -23.34
CA MET A 54 -8.91 -10.52 -23.69
C MET A 54 -10.04 -10.80 -24.68
N ASN A 55 -9.77 -11.69 -25.64
CA ASN A 55 -10.68 -12.00 -26.75
C ASN A 55 -11.99 -12.67 -26.30
N ASP A 56 -11.98 -13.35 -25.16
CA ASP A 56 -13.12 -14.05 -24.58
C ASP A 56 -13.93 -13.16 -23.62
N HIS A 57 -13.50 -11.91 -23.43
CA HIS A 57 -14.17 -10.90 -22.61
C HIS A 57 -14.62 -11.43 -21.22
N PRO A 58 -13.70 -11.99 -20.41
CA PRO A 58 -14.10 -12.79 -19.27
C PRO A 58 -14.73 -11.96 -18.15
N GLU A 59 -15.67 -12.59 -17.43
CA GLU A 59 -16.04 -12.17 -16.08
C GLU A 59 -14.89 -12.45 -15.11
N VAL A 60 -14.80 -11.66 -14.05
CA VAL A 60 -13.74 -11.78 -13.05
C VAL A 60 -14.31 -11.79 -11.64
N ASP A 61 -13.62 -12.47 -10.73
CA ASP A 61 -13.78 -12.31 -9.30
C ASP A 61 -12.84 -11.21 -8.80
N ALA A 62 -13.41 -10.19 -8.18
CA ALA A 62 -12.66 -9.16 -7.47
C ALA A 62 -12.47 -9.58 -6.02
N HIS A 63 -11.20 -9.73 -5.62
CA HIS A 63 -10.80 -10.07 -4.27
C HIS A 63 -10.03 -8.90 -3.66
N VAL A 64 -10.43 -8.46 -2.47
CA VAL A 64 -9.79 -7.38 -1.72
C VAL A 64 -9.47 -7.88 -0.32
N TRP A 65 -8.19 -7.84 0.05
CA TRP A 65 -7.70 -8.16 1.39
C TRP A 65 -7.25 -6.87 2.08
N LEU A 66 -7.62 -6.71 3.34
CA LEU A 66 -7.26 -5.57 4.18
C LEU A 66 -6.37 -6.06 5.31
N PHE A 67 -5.20 -5.44 5.47
CA PHE A 67 -4.23 -5.73 6.52
C PHE A 67 -4.01 -4.49 7.37
N ASP A 68 -3.81 -4.67 8.68
CA ASP A 68 -3.37 -3.60 9.56
C ASP A 68 -1.86 -3.30 9.38
N GLY A 69 -1.35 -2.30 10.10
CA GLY A 69 0.05 -1.90 10.04
C GLY A 69 1.02 -2.99 10.53
N ALA A 70 0.53 -3.94 11.34
CA ALA A 70 1.29 -5.10 11.80
C ALA A 70 1.22 -6.29 10.81
N GLY A 71 0.54 -6.15 9.67
CA GLY A 71 0.41 -7.20 8.67
C GLY A 71 -0.66 -8.25 8.98
N THR A 72 -1.49 -8.02 10.00
CA THR A 72 -2.59 -8.93 10.33
C THR A 72 -3.77 -8.64 9.42
N GLN A 73 -4.36 -9.68 8.82
CA GLN A 73 -5.56 -9.52 7.99
C GLN A 73 -6.73 -9.04 8.87
N ALA A 74 -7.20 -7.82 8.60
CA ALA A 74 -8.30 -7.17 9.28
C ALA A 74 -9.64 -7.38 8.56
N GLY A 75 -9.61 -7.67 7.25
CA GLY A 75 -10.83 -7.85 6.47
C GLY A 75 -10.60 -8.48 5.10
N TYR A 76 -11.70 -8.97 4.51
CA TYR A 76 -11.74 -9.54 3.18
C TYR A 76 -13.08 -9.20 2.50
N PHE A 77 -13.03 -8.93 1.20
CA PHE A 77 -14.20 -8.70 0.37
C PHE A 77 -14.06 -9.41 -0.97
N HIS A 78 -15.17 -9.97 -1.43
CA HIS A 78 -15.30 -10.62 -2.73
C HIS A 78 -16.52 -10.10 -3.47
N ARG A 79 -16.37 -9.87 -4.78
CA ARG A 79 -17.47 -9.56 -5.67
C ARG A 79 -17.19 -10.03 -7.09
N GLU A 80 -18.18 -10.67 -7.71
CA GLU A 80 -18.13 -10.96 -9.13
C GLU A 80 -18.37 -9.69 -9.97
N LEU A 81 -17.51 -9.47 -10.97
CA LEU A 81 -17.64 -8.40 -11.95
C LEU A 81 -17.87 -9.01 -13.33
N GLY A 82 -19.01 -8.66 -13.94
CA GLY A 82 -19.31 -9.03 -15.32
C GLY A 82 -18.41 -8.31 -16.34
N VAL A 83 -18.74 -8.46 -17.62
CA VAL A 83 -18.11 -7.73 -18.73
C VAL A 83 -18.25 -6.22 -18.50
N ASN A 84 -17.13 -5.48 -18.56
CA ASN A 84 -17.04 -4.05 -18.25
C ASN A 84 -17.50 -3.68 -16.83
N GLY A 85 -17.55 -4.66 -15.93
CA GLY A 85 -17.95 -4.48 -14.54
C GLY A 85 -16.99 -3.55 -13.79
N GLN A 86 -17.55 -2.85 -12.81
CA GLN A 86 -16.82 -1.90 -11.97
C GLN A 86 -17.02 -2.24 -10.50
N LEU A 87 -15.99 -2.00 -9.71
CA LEU A 87 -16.02 -2.03 -8.26
C LEU A 87 -15.76 -0.62 -7.74
N GLN A 88 -16.58 -0.19 -6.78
CA GLN A 88 -16.28 0.90 -5.85
C GLN A 88 -16.58 0.34 -4.46
N LEU A 89 -15.53 0.18 -3.66
CA LEU A 89 -15.62 -0.41 -2.32
C LEU A 89 -15.18 0.61 -1.28
N GLN A 90 -16.10 1.04 -0.44
CA GLN A 90 -15.80 1.86 0.72
C GLN A 90 -15.22 0.98 1.83
N THR A 91 -13.90 0.97 1.99
CA THR A 91 -13.23 0.00 2.88
C THR A 91 -13.55 0.23 4.36
N SER A 92 -13.97 1.44 4.74
CA SER A 92 -14.40 1.77 6.11
C SER A 92 -15.69 1.06 6.52
N GLU A 93 -16.50 0.58 5.57
CA GLU A 93 -17.68 -0.24 5.86
C GLU A 93 -17.30 -1.66 6.34
N LEU A 94 -16.09 -2.12 6.00
CA LEU A 94 -15.54 -3.42 6.40
C LEU A 94 -14.66 -3.30 7.64
N CYS A 95 -13.75 -2.33 7.62
CA CYS A 95 -12.77 -2.07 8.67
C CYS A 95 -12.74 -0.55 8.96
N PRO A 96 -13.57 -0.05 9.89
CA PRO A 96 -13.74 1.39 10.10
C PRO A 96 -12.53 2.08 10.74
N GLN A 97 -11.69 1.34 11.48
CA GLN A 97 -10.46 1.85 12.10
C GLN A 97 -9.29 0.94 11.75
N VAL A 98 -8.60 1.25 10.66
CA VAL A 98 -7.44 0.50 10.19
C VAL A 98 -6.49 1.40 9.41
N SER A 99 -5.21 1.26 9.68
CA SER A 99 -4.14 1.86 8.88
C SER A 99 -3.15 0.73 8.57
N GLY A 100 -2.86 0.51 7.29
CA GLY A 100 -2.09 -0.65 6.86
C GLY A 100 -2.05 -0.81 5.35
N THR A 101 -2.30 -2.02 4.86
CA THR A 101 -2.21 -2.36 3.44
C THR A 101 -3.57 -2.82 2.92
N VAL A 102 -3.95 -2.36 1.74
CA VAL A 102 -5.00 -2.99 0.94
C VAL A 102 -4.35 -3.71 -0.24
N ALA A 103 -4.73 -4.96 -0.45
CA ALA A 103 -4.27 -5.77 -1.57
C ALA A 103 -5.48 -6.17 -2.43
N MET A 104 -5.38 -6.02 -3.75
CA MET A 104 -6.48 -6.36 -4.64
C MET A 104 -6.03 -7.20 -5.83
N ALA A 105 -6.81 -8.23 -6.15
CA ALA A 105 -6.69 -9.02 -7.36
C ALA A 105 -8.03 -9.16 -8.08
N LEU A 106 -8.01 -9.05 -9.41
CA LEU A 106 -9.05 -9.51 -10.31
C LEU A 106 -8.62 -10.86 -10.90
N VAL A 107 -9.45 -11.89 -10.73
CA VAL A 107 -9.17 -13.25 -11.18
C VAL A 107 -10.25 -13.66 -12.19
N PRO A 108 -9.92 -13.91 -13.47
CA PRO A 108 -10.88 -14.41 -14.45
C PRO A 108 -11.54 -15.72 -14.01
N LYS A 109 -12.88 -15.79 -14.09
CA LYS A 109 -13.65 -17.00 -13.72
C LYS A 109 -13.35 -18.20 -14.63
N HIS A 110 -13.07 -17.91 -15.89
CA HIS A 110 -12.67 -18.92 -16.86
C HIS A 110 -11.15 -18.82 -17.04
N GLU A 111 -10.48 -19.89 -16.65
CA GLU A 111 -9.03 -19.98 -16.61
C GLU A 111 -8.47 -20.01 -18.04
N THR A 112 -8.21 -18.83 -18.61
CA THR A 112 -7.28 -18.71 -19.73
C THR A 112 -5.90 -18.95 -19.15
N LYS A 113 -5.46 -20.23 -19.14
CA LYS A 113 -4.15 -20.63 -18.61
C LYS A 113 -3.10 -19.60 -18.98
N LEU A 114 -2.65 -18.83 -17.99
CA LEU A 114 -1.51 -17.96 -18.17
C LEU A 114 -0.35 -18.86 -18.59
N ARG A 115 0.46 -18.41 -19.54
CA ARG A 115 1.69 -19.12 -19.89
C ARG A 115 2.47 -19.35 -18.59
N PRO A 116 3.06 -20.54 -18.35
CA PRO A 116 3.84 -20.79 -17.15
C PRO A 116 4.84 -19.66 -16.88
N GLY A 117 4.84 -19.13 -15.65
CA GLY A 117 5.69 -18.00 -15.25
C GLY A 117 5.16 -16.60 -15.60
N ARG A 118 4.09 -16.47 -16.39
CA ARG A 118 3.43 -15.18 -16.63
C ARG A 118 2.59 -14.80 -15.41
N LYS A 119 2.79 -13.58 -14.93
CA LYS A 119 1.99 -12.97 -13.88
C LYS A 119 1.17 -11.82 -14.47
N VAL A 120 -0.08 -11.67 -14.02
CA VAL A 120 -0.92 -10.52 -14.37
C VAL A 120 -1.36 -9.84 -13.10
N THR A 121 -0.84 -8.63 -12.88
CA THR A 121 -1.21 -7.77 -11.76
C THR A 121 -2.48 -7.02 -12.04
N THR A 122 -3.20 -6.68 -10.98
CA THR A 122 -4.43 -5.90 -11.07
C THR A 122 -4.17 -4.41 -11.02
N GLY A 123 -4.62 -3.69 -12.06
CA GLY A 123 -4.76 -2.24 -12.02
C GLY A 123 -5.99 -1.84 -11.22
N TYR A 124 -5.80 -0.97 -10.22
CA TYR A 124 -6.87 -0.40 -9.41
C TYR A 124 -6.42 0.89 -8.74
N TYR A 125 -7.40 1.70 -8.35
CA TYR A 125 -7.19 3.01 -7.73
C TYR A 125 -7.63 2.98 -6.28
N ALA A 126 -6.90 3.69 -5.42
CA ALA A 126 -7.37 4.08 -4.11
C ALA A 126 -7.67 5.58 -4.11
N GLN A 127 -8.89 5.93 -3.73
CA GLN A 127 -9.30 7.29 -3.43
C GLN A 127 -9.39 7.45 -1.92
N TYR A 128 -8.76 8.49 -1.41
CA TYR A 128 -8.80 8.82 0.00
C TYR A 128 -9.59 10.10 0.21
N PHE A 129 -10.62 10.01 1.04
CA PHE A 129 -11.52 11.11 1.34
C PHE A 129 -11.21 11.61 2.74
N SER A 130 -10.68 12.83 2.83
CA SER A 130 -10.53 13.55 4.09
C SER A 130 -11.87 14.09 4.56
N GLN A 131 -12.11 14.11 5.87
CA GLN A 131 -13.27 14.78 6.46
C GLN A 131 -13.32 16.28 6.15
N HIS A 132 -12.21 16.88 5.73
CA HIS A 132 -12.12 18.28 5.33
C HIS A 132 -12.32 18.51 3.82
N GLY A 133 -12.83 17.51 3.10
CA GLY A 133 -13.20 17.61 1.69
C GLY A 133 -12.04 17.48 0.70
N ALA A 134 -10.81 17.23 1.17
CA ALA A 134 -9.69 16.90 0.30
C ALA A 134 -9.80 15.46 -0.23
N VAL A 135 -9.48 15.28 -1.51
CA VAL A 135 -9.43 13.96 -2.15
C VAL A 135 -8.02 13.72 -2.66
N THR A 136 -7.47 12.56 -2.31
CA THR A 136 -6.16 12.09 -2.78
C THR A 136 -6.36 10.81 -3.56
N LEU A 137 -5.61 10.66 -4.66
CA LEU A 137 -5.67 9.51 -5.53
C LEU A 137 -4.31 8.80 -5.53
N SER A 138 -4.34 7.48 -5.46
CA SER A 138 -3.21 6.62 -5.78
C SER A 138 -3.66 5.54 -6.77
N HIS A 139 -2.74 5.02 -7.57
CA HIS A 139 -2.96 3.94 -8.52
C HIS A 139 -2.01 2.79 -8.23
N GLU A 140 -2.31 1.62 -8.79
CA GLU A 140 -1.66 0.35 -8.48
C GLU A 140 -0.15 0.41 -8.53
N ARG A 141 0.45 -0.51 -7.78
CA ARG A 141 1.86 -0.50 -7.48
C ARG A 141 2.50 -1.86 -7.68
N GLU A 142 3.38 -2.24 -6.75
CA GLU A 142 4.07 -3.50 -6.78
C GLU A 142 3.12 -4.66 -6.43
N PRO A 143 3.26 -5.81 -7.13
CA PRO A 143 2.58 -7.03 -6.74
C PRO A 143 3.06 -7.51 -5.37
N VAL A 144 2.17 -8.24 -4.69
CA VAL A 144 2.56 -9.10 -3.58
C VAL A 144 3.65 -10.08 -4.03
N ALA A 145 4.74 -10.13 -3.27
CA ALA A 145 5.84 -11.04 -3.47
C ALA A 145 5.66 -12.31 -2.61
N ALA A 146 5.79 -13.47 -3.23
CA ALA A 146 5.68 -14.77 -2.54
C ALA A 146 6.90 -15.12 -1.69
N ALA A 147 8.01 -14.41 -1.88
CA ALA A 147 9.28 -14.65 -1.22
C ALA A 147 9.98 -13.31 -0.96
N PRO A 148 10.92 -13.25 0.00
CA PRO A 148 11.68 -12.04 0.26
C PRO A 148 12.38 -11.50 -0.97
N PHE A 149 12.46 -10.17 -1.09
CA PHE A 149 13.09 -9.48 -2.21
C PHE A 149 14.02 -8.36 -1.74
N PRO A 150 15.12 -8.11 -2.47
CA PRO A 150 15.98 -6.97 -2.17
C PRO A 150 15.29 -5.66 -2.55
N THR A 151 15.50 -4.62 -1.76
CA THR A 151 15.03 -3.27 -2.10
C THR A 151 16.09 -2.56 -2.95
N SER A 152 15.71 -2.19 -4.17
CA SER A 152 16.42 -1.16 -4.94
C SER A 152 16.41 0.14 -4.15
N ALA A 153 17.55 0.84 -4.02
CA ALA A 153 17.56 2.10 -3.27
C ALA A 153 16.56 3.09 -3.89
N TRP A 154 15.56 3.48 -3.11
CA TRP A 154 14.50 4.40 -3.55
C TRP A 154 14.76 5.78 -2.99
N MET A 155 14.69 6.80 -3.84
CA MET A 155 14.91 8.19 -3.43
C MET A 155 13.66 9.02 -3.71
N GLN A 156 13.31 9.88 -2.76
CA GLN A 156 12.17 10.79 -2.88
C GLN A 156 12.59 12.20 -2.50
N SER A 157 12.29 13.16 -3.35
CA SER A 157 12.61 14.57 -3.13
C SER A 157 11.42 15.33 -2.55
N TYR A 158 11.72 16.23 -1.61
CA TYR A 158 10.75 17.04 -0.87
C TYR A 158 11.17 18.51 -0.88
N LEU A 159 10.19 19.40 -0.70
CA LEU A 159 10.45 20.83 -0.49
C LEU A 159 10.62 21.10 1.00
N THR A 160 11.68 21.82 1.37
CA THR A 160 12.01 22.11 2.79
C THR A 160 10.90 22.87 3.50
N ARG A 161 10.17 23.74 2.78
CA ARG A 161 9.02 24.47 3.34
C ARG A 161 7.88 23.56 3.84
N PHE A 162 7.86 22.30 3.42
CA PHE A 162 6.89 21.29 3.85
C PHE A 162 7.51 20.22 4.76
N LEU A 163 8.66 20.51 5.38
CA LEU A 163 9.37 19.53 6.20
C LEU A 163 8.50 18.96 7.32
N LYS A 164 7.68 19.79 7.97
CA LYS A 164 6.81 19.40 9.09
C LYS A 164 5.65 18.50 8.64
N GLU A 165 5.18 18.71 7.42
CA GLU A 165 4.10 17.95 6.81
C GLU A 165 4.63 16.68 6.12
N SER A 166 5.90 16.66 5.75
CA SER A 166 6.51 15.60 4.97
C SER A 166 6.72 14.31 5.77
N GLY A 167 6.63 13.20 5.06
CA GLY A 167 6.97 11.88 5.56
C GLY A 167 6.95 10.85 4.44
N VAL A 168 6.85 9.59 4.86
CA VAL A 168 6.83 8.45 3.97
C VAL A 168 5.81 7.42 4.47
N VAL A 169 5.21 6.70 3.52
CA VAL A 169 4.56 5.42 3.81
C VAL A 169 5.39 4.31 3.19
N LEU A 170 5.81 3.38 4.04
CA LEU A 170 6.51 2.16 3.66
C LEU A 170 5.53 0.99 3.72
N VAL A 171 5.48 0.19 2.65
CA VAL A 171 4.63 -1.00 2.56
C VAL A 171 5.54 -2.20 2.35
N ASN A 172 5.33 -3.25 3.15
CA ASN A 172 5.96 -4.54 2.93
C ASN A 172 5.01 -5.42 2.11
N SER A 173 5.27 -5.53 0.80
CA SER A 173 4.47 -6.36 -0.12
C SER A 173 4.86 -7.84 -0.09
N CYS A 174 5.77 -8.27 0.78
CA CYS A 174 6.09 -9.67 0.96
C CYS A 174 5.03 -10.36 1.82
N MET A 175 4.54 -11.52 1.38
CA MET A 175 3.62 -12.35 2.16
C MET A 175 4.30 -13.54 2.87
N ALA A 176 5.59 -13.77 2.61
CA ALA A 176 6.32 -14.87 3.23
C ALA A 176 6.49 -14.61 4.75
N PRO A 177 6.29 -15.61 5.63
CA PRO A 177 6.39 -15.41 7.09
C PRO A 177 7.74 -14.85 7.56
N GLU A 178 8.84 -15.24 6.92
CA GLU A 178 10.19 -14.75 7.15
C GLU A 178 10.48 -13.39 6.49
N GLY A 179 9.51 -12.87 5.73
CA GLY A 179 9.61 -11.68 4.88
C GLY A 179 9.52 -10.35 5.62
N VAL A 180 10.07 -10.25 6.84
CA VAL A 180 10.13 -8.98 7.57
C VAL A 180 10.99 -7.97 6.80
N SER A 181 10.54 -6.72 6.74
CA SER A 181 11.30 -5.62 6.15
C SER A 181 12.31 -5.09 7.15
N VAL A 182 13.56 -4.97 6.71
CA VAL A 182 14.67 -4.36 7.45
C VAL A 182 15.42 -3.41 6.50
N GLY A 183 15.85 -2.26 7.01
CA GLY A 183 16.53 -1.29 6.17
C GLY A 183 16.99 -0.02 6.88
N THR A 184 17.42 0.93 6.07
CA THR A 184 17.87 2.24 6.51
C THR A 184 17.21 3.34 5.71
N ALA A 185 16.93 4.46 6.37
CA ALA A 185 16.62 5.74 5.74
C ALA A 185 17.87 6.64 5.80
N ARG A 186 18.13 7.39 4.72
CA ARG A 186 19.13 8.46 4.68
C ARG A 186 18.47 9.78 4.35
N LEU A 187 18.75 10.80 5.15
CA LEU A 187 18.44 12.18 4.82
C LEU A 187 19.56 12.71 3.93
N MET A 188 19.19 13.24 2.77
CA MET A 188 20.10 13.64 1.71
C MET A 188 19.85 15.10 1.34
N ALA A 189 20.92 15.84 1.05
CA ALA A 189 20.81 17.06 0.26
C ALA A 189 20.52 16.70 -1.22
N LEU A 190 19.94 17.63 -1.97
CA LEU A 190 19.60 17.39 -3.39
C LEU A 190 20.83 17.23 -4.30
N ASP A 191 22.01 17.61 -3.83
CA ASP A 191 23.29 17.36 -4.51
C ASP A 191 23.83 15.93 -4.30
N GLY A 192 23.11 15.10 -3.55
CA GLY A 192 23.49 13.72 -3.24
C GLY A 192 24.34 13.56 -1.97
N THR A 193 24.62 14.63 -1.23
CA THR A 193 25.33 14.55 0.05
C THR A 193 24.45 13.95 1.15
N ALA A 194 24.95 12.93 1.85
CA ALA A 194 24.25 12.37 3.00
C ALA A 194 24.38 13.29 4.22
N LEU A 195 23.24 13.72 4.77
CA LEU A 195 23.15 14.59 5.94
C LEU A 195 22.93 13.79 7.23
N GLY A 196 22.29 12.62 7.14
CA GLY A 196 22.05 11.73 8.26
C GLY A 196 21.56 10.36 7.83
N GLN A 197 21.65 9.38 8.73
CA GLN A 197 21.17 8.01 8.51
C GLN A 197 20.47 7.46 9.75
N ARG A 198 19.43 6.65 9.55
CA ARG A 198 18.70 5.93 10.59
C ARG A 198 18.34 4.52 10.14
N ALA A 199 18.21 3.62 11.10
CA ALA A 199 17.55 2.34 10.89
C ALA A 199 16.05 2.58 10.73
N LEU A 200 15.42 1.87 9.80
CA LEU A 200 13.97 1.81 9.70
C LEU A 200 13.40 0.87 10.76
N PRO A 201 12.17 1.11 11.23
CA PRO A 201 11.46 0.11 12.02
C PRO A 201 11.25 -1.16 11.17
N GLU A 202 11.23 -2.31 11.83
CA GLU A 202 10.82 -3.54 11.20
C GLU A 202 9.35 -3.46 10.78
N ILE A 203 9.03 -3.94 9.58
CA ILE A 203 7.65 -4.01 9.07
C ILE A 203 7.37 -5.47 8.78
N ALA A 204 6.38 -6.04 9.47
CA ALA A 204 5.95 -7.41 9.26
C ALA A 204 5.47 -7.64 7.80
N PRO A 205 5.46 -8.89 7.32
CA PRO A 205 4.85 -9.24 6.02
C PRO A 205 3.46 -8.65 5.86
N MET A 206 3.14 -8.10 4.68
CA MET A 206 1.88 -7.38 4.38
C MET A 206 1.59 -6.13 5.23
N GLY A 207 2.46 -5.78 6.17
CA GLY A 207 2.32 -4.60 7.01
C GLY A 207 2.68 -3.30 6.29
N ALA A 208 2.35 -2.19 6.93
CA ALA A 208 2.72 -0.87 6.46
C ALA A 208 2.97 0.07 7.64
N VAL A 209 3.85 1.04 7.44
CA VAL A 209 4.11 2.08 8.42
C VAL A 209 4.15 3.44 7.75
N ARG A 210 3.51 4.41 8.39
CA ARG A 210 3.60 5.83 8.07
C ARG A 210 4.53 6.50 9.06
N ILE A 211 5.55 7.20 8.57
CA ILE A 211 6.55 7.87 9.42
C ILE A 211 6.77 9.29 8.92
N SER A 212 6.69 10.28 9.81
CA SER A 212 7.03 11.66 9.43
C SER A 212 8.54 11.83 9.28
N THR A 213 8.96 12.82 8.48
CA THR A 213 10.39 13.12 8.31
C THR A 213 11.05 13.51 9.63
N LEU A 214 10.34 14.25 10.50
CA LEU A 214 10.85 14.69 11.79
C LEU A 214 10.88 13.58 12.85
N ASP A 215 10.04 12.55 12.73
CA ASP A 215 10.15 11.36 13.58
C ASP A 215 11.39 10.53 13.21
N LEU A 216 11.70 10.41 11.91
CA LEU A 216 12.93 9.76 11.46
C LEU A 216 14.17 10.61 11.80
N PHE A 217 14.11 11.91 11.53
CA PHE A 217 15.23 12.85 11.68
C PHE A 217 14.80 14.09 12.47
N PRO A 218 14.78 14.01 13.82
CA PRO A 218 14.39 15.16 14.66
C PRO A 218 15.24 16.40 14.44
N GLU A 219 16.49 16.22 14.02
CA GLU A 219 17.43 17.30 13.72
C GLU A 219 17.39 17.79 12.25
N ALA A 220 16.42 17.35 11.43
CA ALA A 220 16.37 17.64 10.00
C ALA A 220 16.38 19.14 9.68
N GLU A 221 15.64 19.96 10.45
CA GLU A 221 15.64 21.43 10.28
C GLU A 221 17.06 22.00 10.31
N ARG A 222 17.88 21.55 11.26
CA ARG A 222 19.27 21.99 11.41
C ARG A 222 20.17 21.42 10.30
N LEU A 223 19.97 20.17 9.92
CA LEU A 223 20.80 19.47 8.93
C LEU A 223 20.57 19.99 7.50
N ILE A 224 19.32 20.23 7.12
CA ILE A 224 18.94 20.74 5.80
C ILE A 224 19.30 22.22 5.68
N GLY A 225 19.18 22.97 6.79
CA GLY A 225 19.50 24.39 6.84
C GLY A 225 18.63 25.22 5.89
N ALA A 226 19.26 26.10 5.12
CA ALA A 226 18.57 27.01 4.20
C ALA A 226 18.27 26.42 2.81
N SER A 227 18.50 25.13 2.60
CA SER A 227 18.28 24.48 1.29
C SER A 227 16.80 24.49 0.89
N GLU A 228 16.50 24.70 -0.39
CA GLU A 228 15.11 24.72 -0.89
C GLU A 228 14.40 23.36 -0.82
N GLY A 229 15.17 22.28 -0.88
CA GLY A 229 14.66 20.92 -0.77
C GLY A 229 15.69 19.94 -0.22
N PHE A 230 15.22 18.72 -0.01
CA PHE A 230 15.98 17.59 0.51
C PHE A 230 15.44 16.29 -0.10
N ALA A 231 16.14 15.19 0.10
CA ALA A 231 15.66 13.88 -0.30
C ALA A 231 15.74 12.87 0.85
N LEU A 232 14.84 11.89 0.83
CA LEU A 232 14.92 10.69 1.65
C LEU A 232 15.26 9.51 0.76
N GLU A 233 16.31 8.78 1.12
CA GLU A 233 16.66 7.53 0.46
C GLU A 233 16.36 6.34 1.38
N PHE A 234 15.76 5.29 0.83
CA PHE A 234 15.39 4.07 1.53
C PHE A 234 16.07 2.87 0.88
N LYS A 235 16.72 2.03 1.69
CA LYS A 235 17.43 0.83 1.25
C LYS A 235 17.24 -0.30 2.25
N GLY A 236 17.11 -1.53 1.78
CA GLY A 236 16.90 -2.68 2.67
C GLY A 236 16.42 -3.94 1.94
N THR A 237 15.53 -4.69 2.59
CA THR A 237 14.81 -5.84 2.04
C THR A 237 13.32 -5.69 2.30
N ASN A 238 12.50 -6.21 1.38
CA ASN A 238 11.04 -6.24 1.49
C ASN A 238 10.38 -4.85 1.65
N ILE A 239 11.09 -3.78 1.27
CA ILE A 239 10.55 -2.43 1.17
C ILE A 239 10.19 -2.21 -0.30
N ALA A 240 8.89 -2.14 -0.59
CA ALA A 240 8.39 -1.68 -1.88
C ALA A 240 8.80 -0.23 -2.13
N SER A 241 8.70 0.26 -3.37
CA SER A 241 8.81 1.70 -3.67
C SER A 241 8.04 2.50 -2.60
N PRO A 242 8.64 3.43 -1.83
CA PRO A 242 7.95 4.16 -0.75
C PRO A 242 6.92 5.14 -1.30
N PHE A 243 5.82 5.46 -0.61
CA PHE A 243 5.00 6.62 -0.98
C PHE A 243 5.56 7.87 -0.31
N SER A 244 5.79 8.94 -1.05
CA SER A 244 5.98 10.24 -0.42
C SER A 244 4.65 10.69 0.16
N TYR A 245 4.71 11.21 1.37
CA TYR A 245 3.55 11.54 2.17
C TYR A 245 3.64 12.99 2.62
N TYR A 246 2.53 13.71 2.52
CA TYR A 246 2.36 15.03 3.12
C TYR A 246 1.07 15.04 3.92
N GLU A 247 1.09 15.50 5.17
CA GLU A 247 -0.11 15.72 5.98
C GLU A 247 -0.14 17.16 6.50
N PHE A 248 -1.12 17.91 6.03
CA PHE A 248 -1.29 19.32 6.35
C PHE A 248 -2.24 19.47 7.54
N ALA A 249 -2.04 20.53 8.33
CA ALA A 249 -2.84 20.80 9.53
C ALA A 249 -4.36 20.94 9.27
N ASN A 250 -4.76 21.25 8.03
CA ASN A 250 -6.17 21.29 7.63
C ASN A 250 -6.75 19.90 7.28
N GLY A 251 -6.03 18.82 7.60
CA GLY A 251 -6.41 17.43 7.33
C GLY A 251 -6.37 17.04 5.85
N LYS A 252 -5.88 17.93 4.96
CA LYS A 252 -5.47 17.51 3.62
C LYS A 252 -4.22 16.64 3.79
N PHE A 253 -4.17 15.55 3.05
CA PHE A 253 -2.93 14.79 2.92
C PHE A 253 -2.70 14.44 1.46
N SER A 254 -1.47 14.15 1.07
CA SER A 254 -1.12 13.75 -0.29
C SER A 254 -0.23 12.53 -0.25
N LEU A 255 -0.43 11.63 -1.21
CA LEU A 255 0.39 10.46 -1.44
C LEU A 255 0.88 10.52 -2.89
N HIS A 256 2.19 10.44 -3.08
CA HIS A 256 2.76 10.31 -4.41
C HIS A 256 3.73 9.14 -4.46
N HIS A 257 3.88 8.58 -5.65
CA HIS A 257 4.92 7.62 -5.95
C HIS A 257 5.58 7.99 -7.28
N PHE A 258 6.83 7.57 -7.45
CA PHE A 258 7.65 7.81 -8.63
C PHE A 258 8.01 6.47 -9.27
#